data_AF-A0A2D5UN53-F1
#
_entry.id   AF-A0A2D5UN53-F1
#
_cell.length_a   1.000
_cell.length_b   1.000
_cell.length_c   1.000
_cell.angle_alpha   90.00
_cell.angle_beta   90.00
_cell.angle_gamma   90.00
#
_symmetry.space_group_name_H-M   'P 1'
#
loop_
_entity.id
_entity.type
_entity.pdbx_description
1 polymer ?
#
loop_
_entity_poly.entity_id
_entity_poly.type
_entity_poly.pdbx_seq_one_letter_code
_entity_poly.pdbx_strand_id
1 'polypeptide(L)'
;MVNTENKRNWLRVLIDSLELPSTAEFCRKAGLNRGLVDKLTAGAHSPRMDTLEKIKKAFPQTNMNWLVSGIGNVLEEVLDDEEAVILDLYRKNIKGRNDTRLTMSFVSAVAWVAQEHDEWEQMDINAKAVELEEGEIADFRASLLLKQRQRRLVSEVLRRTSKTPRGLLDMQTRYEELKELLGQVNDNIQRIINLLEDKG
;
A
#
# COMPACT_ATOMS: atom_id res chain seq x y z
N MET A 1 20.07 -19.81 2.06
CA MET A 1 19.95 -21.27 2.19
C MET A 1 18.98 -21.75 1.13
N VAL A 2 19.47 -22.55 0.17
CA VAL A 2 18.63 -23.19 -0.85
C VAL A 2 17.83 -24.27 -0.15
N ASN A 3 16.50 -24.15 -0.13
CA ASN A 3 15.64 -25.14 0.51
C ASN A 3 15.47 -26.34 -0.44
N THR A 4 16.43 -27.27 -0.38
CA THR A 4 16.51 -28.47 -1.22
C THR A 4 15.54 -29.59 -0.80
N GLU A 5 14.45 -29.25 -0.11
CA GLU A 5 13.53 -30.23 0.47
C GLU A 5 12.07 -29.97 0.06
N ASN A 6 11.82 -29.88 -1.25
CA ASN A 6 10.46 -29.93 -1.79
C ASN A 6 10.31 -31.04 -2.84
N LYS A 7 10.62 -32.27 -2.44
CA LYS A 7 10.05 -33.49 -3.05
C LYS A 7 8.54 -33.65 -2.72
N ARG A 8 7.86 -32.59 -2.28
CA ARG A 8 6.39 -32.53 -2.30
C ARG A 8 6.00 -32.15 -3.71
N ASN A 9 5.11 -32.93 -4.30
CA ASN A 9 4.42 -32.59 -5.54
C ASN A 9 4.04 -31.09 -5.53
N TRP A 10 4.62 -30.30 -6.43
CA TRP A 10 4.38 -28.85 -6.51
C TRP A 10 2.88 -28.54 -6.57
N LEU A 11 2.12 -29.41 -7.21
CA LEU A 11 0.68 -29.28 -7.29
C LEU A 11 0.01 -29.35 -5.92
N ARG A 12 0.51 -30.21 -5.02
CA ARG A 12 0.03 -30.28 -3.64
C ARG A 12 0.37 -29.00 -2.88
N VAL A 13 1.58 -28.48 -3.06
CA VAL A 13 1.98 -27.20 -2.45
C VAL A 13 1.07 -26.05 -2.92
N LEU A 14 0.70 -26.03 -4.20
CA LEU A 14 -0.23 -25.05 -4.75
C LEU A 14 -1.64 -25.21 -4.18
N ILE A 15 -2.18 -26.43 -4.16
CA ILE A 15 -3.51 -26.74 -3.62
C ILE A 15 -3.62 -26.34 -2.16
N ASP A 16 -2.60 -26.69 -1.36
CA ASP A 16 -2.53 -26.37 0.06
C ASP A 16 -2.49 -24.84 0.25
N SER A 17 -1.70 -24.13 -0.56
CA SER A 17 -1.58 -22.66 -0.50
C SER A 17 -2.86 -21.95 -0.94
N LEU A 18 -3.63 -22.55 -1.85
CA LEU A 18 -4.95 -22.06 -2.28
C LEU A 18 -6.08 -22.45 -1.33
N GLU A 19 -5.76 -23.14 -0.22
CA GLU A 19 -6.72 -23.64 0.77
C GLU A 19 -7.85 -24.48 0.16
N LEU A 20 -7.54 -25.22 -0.91
CA LEU A 20 -8.51 -26.06 -1.60
C LEU A 20 -8.63 -27.43 -0.91
N PRO A 21 -9.85 -27.98 -0.76
CA PRO A 21 -10.05 -29.21 0.00
C PRO A 21 -9.57 -30.46 -0.74
N SER A 22 -9.35 -30.39 -2.06
CA SER A 22 -8.85 -31.55 -2.82
C SER A 22 -8.24 -31.18 -4.18
N THR A 23 -7.41 -32.09 -4.70
CA THR A 23 -6.91 -32.05 -6.09
C THR A 23 -8.05 -32.12 -7.12
N ALA A 24 -9.14 -32.84 -6.82
CA ALA A 24 -10.28 -32.91 -7.73
C ALA A 24 -10.98 -31.54 -7.88
N GLU A 25 -11.11 -30.80 -6.79
CA GLU A 25 -11.66 -29.44 -6.83
C GLU A 25 -10.77 -28.48 -7.59
N PHE A 26 -9.44 -28.57 -7.39
CA PHE A 26 -8.47 -27.81 -8.18
C PHE A 26 -8.62 -28.09 -9.68
N CYS A 27 -8.67 -29.37 -10.08
CA CYS A 27 -8.82 -29.76 -11.49
C CYS A 27 -10.11 -29.22 -12.10
N ARG A 28 -11.22 -29.30 -11.35
CA ARG A 28 -12.52 -28.79 -11.78
C ARG A 28 -12.50 -27.28 -12.00
N LYS A 29 -11.95 -26.51 -11.05
CA LYS A 29 -11.86 -25.05 -11.14
C LYS A 29 -10.91 -24.60 -12.25
N ALA A 30 -9.76 -25.27 -12.43
CA ALA A 30 -8.80 -24.97 -13.48
C ALA A 30 -9.18 -25.52 -14.87
N GLY A 31 -10.24 -26.33 -14.99
CA GLY A 31 -10.58 -26.98 -16.26
C GLY A 31 -9.50 -27.96 -16.76
N LEU A 32 -8.80 -28.62 -15.82
CA LEU A 32 -7.75 -29.58 -16.12
C LEU A 32 -8.27 -31.02 -16.07
N ASN A 33 -7.77 -31.85 -16.98
CA ASN A 33 -8.08 -33.28 -16.98
C ASN A 33 -7.29 -34.00 -15.88
N ARG A 34 -7.95 -34.87 -15.11
CA ARG A 34 -7.34 -35.67 -14.03
C ARG A 34 -6.13 -36.49 -14.49
N GLY A 35 -6.15 -37.04 -15.70
CA GLY A 35 -5.01 -37.79 -16.26
C GLY A 35 -3.78 -36.93 -16.61
N LEU A 36 -3.95 -35.62 -16.76
CA LEU A 36 -2.84 -34.66 -16.91
C LEU A 36 -2.20 -34.37 -15.55
N VAL A 37 -3.02 -34.28 -14.50
CA VAL A 37 -2.60 -34.03 -13.12
C VAL A 37 -1.76 -35.17 -12.55
N ASP A 38 -2.11 -36.42 -12.85
CA ASP A 38 -1.32 -37.58 -12.45
C ASP A 38 0.08 -37.55 -13.10
N LYS A 39 0.21 -37.07 -14.34
CA LYS A 39 1.50 -36.89 -15.04
C LYS A 39 2.32 -35.72 -14.48
N LEU A 40 1.67 -34.60 -14.14
CA LEU A 40 2.31 -33.44 -13.51
C LEU A 40 2.84 -33.77 -12.10
N THR A 41 2.16 -34.68 -11.40
CA THR A 41 2.53 -35.21 -10.09
C THR A 41 3.70 -36.20 -10.19
N ALA A 42 3.79 -36.95 -11.29
CA ALA A 42 4.74 -38.05 -11.46
C ALA A 42 6.14 -37.65 -11.94
N GLY A 43 6.33 -36.45 -12.52
CA GLY A 43 7.67 -35.96 -12.84
C GLY A 43 7.72 -35.02 -14.03
N ALA A 44 7.77 -33.73 -13.74
CA ALA A 44 8.53 -32.67 -14.40
C ALA A 44 7.99 -31.34 -13.86
N HIS A 45 8.87 -30.48 -13.38
CA HIS A 45 8.53 -29.14 -12.90
C HIS A 45 8.23 -28.17 -14.07
N SER A 46 7.44 -28.60 -15.05
CA SER A 46 7.14 -27.78 -16.23
C SER A 46 5.82 -28.17 -16.87
N PRO A 47 4.69 -27.68 -16.35
CA PRO A 47 3.42 -27.74 -17.05
C PRO A 47 3.53 -27.07 -18.43
N ARG A 48 2.78 -27.56 -19.42
CA ARG A 48 2.71 -26.91 -20.75
C ARG A 48 2.10 -25.52 -20.61
N MET A 49 2.42 -24.62 -21.55
CA MET A 49 1.88 -23.25 -21.55
C MET A 49 0.34 -23.20 -21.41
N ASP A 50 -0.40 -24.07 -22.12
CA ASP A 50 -1.88 -24.14 -21.97
C ASP A 50 -2.32 -24.46 -20.54
N THR A 51 -1.60 -25.37 -19.87
CA THR A 51 -1.87 -25.74 -18.49
C THR A 51 -1.58 -24.57 -17.56
N LEU A 52 -0.48 -23.85 -17.79
CA LEU A 52 -0.14 -22.66 -17.01
C LEU A 52 -1.21 -21.56 -17.18
N GLU A 53 -1.64 -21.28 -18.40
CA GLU A 53 -2.69 -20.29 -18.69
C GLU A 53 -4.02 -20.64 -18.02
N LYS A 54 -4.43 -21.92 -18.06
CA LYS A 54 -5.64 -22.40 -17.39
C LYS A 54 -5.57 -22.24 -15.87
N ILE A 55 -4.42 -22.60 -15.27
CA ILE A 55 -4.19 -22.43 -13.83
C ILE A 55 -4.24 -20.94 -13.48
N LYS A 56 -3.51 -20.09 -14.21
CA LYS A 56 -3.46 -18.64 -13.94
C LYS A 56 -4.82 -17.97 -14.12
N LYS A 57 -5.61 -18.37 -15.11
CA LYS A 57 -6.97 -17.87 -15.33
C LYS A 57 -7.92 -18.26 -14.20
N ALA A 58 -7.82 -19.50 -13.71
CA ALA A 58 -8.69 -19.99 -12.64
C ALA A 58 -8.26 -19.54 -11.24
N PHE A 59 -6.95 -19.30 -11.06
CA PHE A 59 -6.34 -18.87 -9.82
C PHE A 59 -5.38 -17.70 -10.09
N PRO A 60 -5.91 -16.47 -10.29
CA PRO A 60 -5.10 -15.30 -10.62
C PRO A 60 -4.01 -15.01 -9.58
N GLN A 61 -4.18 -15.42 -8.33
CA GLN A 61 -3.20 -15.31 -7.26
C GLN A 61 -2.03 -16.28 -7.39
N THR A 62 -2.05 -17.22 -8.34
CA THR A 62 -0.92 -18.14 -8.52
C THR A 62 0.27 -17.40 -9.12
N ASN A 63 1.42 -17.49 -8.47
CA ASN A 63 2.65 -16.88 -8.96
C ASN A 63 3.19 -17.67 -10.15
N MET A 64 3.26 -17.05 -11.33
CA MET A 64 3.72 -17.70 -12.55
C MET A 64 5.21 -18.06 -12.51
N ASN A 65 6.04 -17.24 -11.87
CA ASN A 65 7.46 -17.55 -11.73
C ASN A 65 7.66 -18.80 -10.87
N TRP A 66 6.91 -18.93 -9.78
CA TRP A 66 6.94 -20.14 -8.96
C TRP A 66 6.39 -21.35 -9.70
N LEU A 67 5.32 -21.19 -10.48
CA LEU A 67 4.71 -22.28 -11.24
C LEU A 67 5.66 -22.87 -12.30
N VAL A 68 6.49 -22.03 -12.92
CA VAL A 68 7.45 -22.42 -13.97
C VAL A 68 8.79 -22.89 -13.40
N SER A 69 9.29 -22.25 -12.36
CA SER A 69 10.67 -22.48 -11.86
C SER A 69 10.74 -23.16 -10.49
N GLY A 70 9.63 -23.21 -9.75
CA GLY A 70 9.61 -23.58 -8.33
C GLY A 70 10.21 -22.54 -7.39
N ILE A 71 10.63 -21.36 -7.90
CA ILE A 71 11.32 -20.32 -7.14
C ILE A 71 10.35 -19.19 -6.80
N GLY A 72 10.40 -18.71 -5.57
CA GLY A 72 9.58 -17.60 -5.07
C GLY A 72 8.40 -18.06 -4.23
N ASN A 73 7.47 -17.14 -3.97
CA ASN A 73 6.24 -17.45 -3.25
C ASN A 73 5.26 -18.17 -4.18
N VAL A 74 4.49 -19.12 -3.62
CA VAL A 74 3.49 -19.91 -4.36
C VAL A 74 2.39 -19.01 -4.90
N LEU A 75 1.95 -18.07 -4.08
CA LEU A 75 0.95 -17.07 -4.41
C LEU A 75 1.58 -15.69 -4.52
N GLU A 76 0.96 -14.85 -5.33
CA GLU A 76 1.21 -13.42 -5.44
C GLU A 76 -0.10 -12.68 -5.18
N GLU A 77 0.04 -11.48 -4.65
CA GLU A 77 -1.08 -10.56 -4.48
C GLU A 77 -1.63 -10.18 -5.86
N VAL A 78 -2.94 -10.37 -6.03
CA VAL A 78 -3.65 -9.93 -7.24
C VAL A 78 -4.11 -8.53 -6.96
N LEU A 79 -3.58 -7.60 -7.73
CA LEU A 79 -4.03 -6.22 -7.69
C LEU A 79 -5.38 -6.14 -8.37
N ASP A 80 -6.32 -5.41 -7.77
CA ASP A 80 -7.49 -4.95 -8.49
C ASP A 80 -7.12 -3.89 -9.55
N ASP A 81 -8.10 -3.48 -10.36
CA ASP A 81 -7.88 -2.56 -11.48
C ASP A 81 -7.39 -1.19 -10.96
N GLU A 82 -7.94 -0.70 -9.85
CA GLU A 82 -7.56 0.56 -9.22
C GLU A 82 -6.14 0.50 -8.61
N GLU A 83 -5.81 -0.57 -7.88
CA GLU A 83 -4.49 -0.83 -7.32
C GLU A 83 -3.43 -0.94 -8.42
N ALA A 84 -3.75 -1.60 -9.53
CA ALA A 84 -2.89 -1.70 -10.69
C ALA A 84 -2.60 -0.32 -11.31
N VAL A 85 -3.61 0.54 -11.43
CA VAL A 85 -3.46 1.92 -11.91
C VAL A 85 -2.59 2.74 -10.97
N ILE A 86 -2.83 2.67 -9.65
CA ILE A 86 -2.04 3.40 -8.65
C ILE A 86 -0.58 2.96 -8.71
N LEU A 87 -0.33 1.66 -8.82
CA LEU A 87 1.00 1.10 -8.91
C LEU A 87 1.72 1.51 -10.20
N ASP A 88 1.02 1.55 -11.34
CA ASP A 88 1.56 2.05 -12.59
C ASP A 88 1.95 3.53 -12.48
N LEU A 89 1.06 4.37 -11.94
CA LEU A 89 1.33 5.78 -11.71
C LEU A 89 2.55 5.99 -10.81
N TYR A 90 2.66 5.23 -9.72
CA TYR A 90 3.83 5.24 -8.85
C TYR A 90 5.10 4.84 -9.61
N ARG A 91 5.06 3.74 -10.37
CA ARG A 91 6.23 3.25 -11.11
C ARG A 91 6.70 4.26 -12.15
N LYS A 92 5.75 4.81 -12.92
CA LYS A 92 5.99 5.75 -14.02
C LYS A 92 6.47 7.12 -13.53
N ASN A 93 5.84 7.67 -12.50
CA ASN A 93 6.06 9.07 -12.11
C ASN A 93 7.01 9.24 -10.92
N ILE A 94 7.08 8.25 -10.03
CA ILE A 94 7.84 8.33 -8.77
C ILE A 94 9.07 7.42 -8.82
N LYS A 95 8.88 6.10 -8.89
CA LYS A 95 9.98 5.11 -8.83
C LYS A 95 10.99 5.31 -9.97
N GLY A 96 10.51 5.52 -11.19
CA GLY A 96 11.37 5.69 -12.37
C GLY A 96 12.34 6.88 -12.31
N ARG A 97 12.04 7.88 -11.46
CA ARG A 97 12.91 9.05 -11.28
C ARG A 97 14.10 8.79 -10.35
N ASN A 98 14.07 7.70 -9.58
CA ASN A 98 15.10 7.34 -8.60
C ASN A 98 15.48 8.49 -7.64
N ASP A 99 14.49 9.31 -7.27
CA ASP A 99 14.67 10.45 -6.38
C ASP A 99 14.08 10.10 -5.00
N THR A 100 14.96 9.92 -4.02
CA THR A 100 14.59 9.64 -2.63
C THR A 100 13.73 10.75 -2.05
N ARG A 101 13.96 12.01 -2.43
CA ARG A 101 13.18 13.12 -1.89
C ARG A 101 11.74 13.07 -2.36
N LEU A 102 11.57 12.91 -3.68
CA LEU A 102 10.27 12.74 -4.30
C LEU A 102 9.51 11.53 -3.73
N THR A 103 10.20 10.41 -3.56
CA THR A 103 9.61 9.19 -3.01
C THR A 103 9.03 9.42 -1.61
N MET A 104 9.79 10.07 -0.73
CA MET A 104 9.30 10.37 0.63
C MET A 104 8.16 11.41 0.62
N SER A 105 8.20 12.38 -0.30
CA SER A 105 7.12 13.36 -0.45
C SER A 105 5.81 12.67 -0.87
N PHE A 106 5.90 11.74 -1.83
CA PHE A 106 4.78 10.90 -2.25
C PHE A 106 4.26 10.04 -1.09
N VAL A 107 5.13 9.32 -0.38
CA VAL A 107 4.74 8.50 0.77
C VAL A 107 4.06 9.35 1.85
N SER A 108 4.57 10.54 2.15
CA SER A 108 3.92 11.44 3.11
C SER A 108 2.57 11.95 2.62
N ALA A 109 2.39 12.22 1.34
CA ALA A 109 1.08 12.61 0.80
C ALA A 109 0.07 11.46 0.90
N VAL A 110 0.45 10.26 0.46
CA VAL A 110 -0.43 9.07 0.53
C VAL A 110 -0.78 8.72 1.97
N ALA A 111 0.16 8.86 2.90
CA ALA A 111 -0.09 8.55 4.32
C ALA A 111 -1.17 9.43 4.97
N TRP A 112 -1.46 10.61 4.42
CA TRP A 112 -2.43 11.55 5.00
C TRP A 112 -3.66 11.78 4.11
N VAL A 113 -3.69 11.28 2.86
CA VAL A 113 -4.72 11.65 1.88
C VAL A 113 -6.15 11.36 2.34
N ALA A 114 -6.38 10.21 2.98
CA ALA A 114 -7.70 9.83 3.49
C ALA A 114 -8.11 10.74 4.64
N GLN A 115 -7.23 10.93 5.62
CA GLN A 115 -7.50 11.84 6.73
C GLN A 115 -7.75 13.27 6.25
N GLU A 116 -6.99 13.75 5.27
CA GLU A 116 -7.18 15.10 4.73
C GLU A 116 -8.55 15.27 4.06
N HIS A 117 -9.00 14.24 3.32
CA HIS A 117 -10.34 14.21 2.76
C HIS A 117 -11.41 14.32 3.87
N ASP A 118 -11.29 13.52 4.93
CA ASP A 118 -12.25 13.52 6.04
C ASP A 118 -12.24 14.87 6.78
N GLU A 119 -11.08 15.50 6.91
CA GLU A 119 -10.94 16.83 7.50
C GLU A 119 -11.68 17.92 6.69
N TRP A 120 -11.63 17.84 5.36
CA TRP A 120 -12.41 18.71 4.48
C TRP A 120 -13.90 18.51 4.67
N GLU A 121 -14.36 17.25 4.65
CA GLU A 121 -15.77 16.92 4.83
C GLU A 121 -16.28 17.41 6.19
N GLN A 122 -15.51 17.20 7.26
CA GLN A 122 -15.88 17.62 8.60
C GLN A 122 -15.97 19.15 8.71
N MET A 123 -15.06 19.89 8.10
CA MET A 123 -15.11 21.35 8.10
C MET A 123 -16.32 21.87 7.32
N ASP A 124 -16.63 21.27 6.16
CA ASP A 124 -17.82 21.64 5.38
C ASP A 124 -19.12 21.34 6.14
N ILE A 125 -19.18 20.24 6.91
CA ILE A 125 -20.30 19.95 7.82
C ILE A 125 -20.41 21.02 8.90
N ASN A 126 -19.29 21.38 9.54
CA ASN A 126 -19.27 22.40 10.60
C ASN A 126 -19.73 23.77 10.07
N ALA A 127 -19.25 24.17 8.89
CA ALA A 127 -19.63 25.44 8.28
C ALA A 127 -21.12 25.52 7.94
N LYS A 128 -21.70 24.42 7.44
CA LYS A 128 -23.15 24.32 7.23
C LYS A 128 -23.93 24.43 8.54
N ALA A 129 -23.41 23.87 9.64
CA ALA A 129 -24.08 23.91 10.94
C ALA A 129 -24.13 25.32 11.55
N VAL A 130 -23.19 26.20 11.20
CA VAL A 130 -23.16 27.61 11.62
C VAL A 130 -23.60 28.57 10.51
N GLU A 131 -24.14 28.05 9.40
CA GLU A 131 -24.68 28.82 8.27
C GLU A 131 -23.69 29.82 7.64
N LEU A 132 -22.39 29.48 7.60
CA LEU A 132 -21.39 30.33 6.94
C LEU A 132 -21.59 30.40 5.42
N GLU A 133 -21.45 31.60 4.86
CA GLU A 133 -21.44 31.81 3.41
C GLU A 133 -20.11 31.34 2.77
N GLU A 134 -20.14 31.06 1.48
CA GLU A 134 -18.98 30.57 0.71
C GLU A 134 -17.77 31.53 0.78
N GLY A 135 -18.03 32.84 0.88
CA GLY A 135 -16.96 33.84 1.05
C GLY A 135 -16.31 33.79 2.44
N GLU A 136 -17.06 33.42 3.47
CA GLU A 136 -16.60 33.39 4.87
C GLU A 136 -15.79 32.12 5.16
N ILE A 137 -16.17 30.98 4.55
CA ILE A 137 -15.42 29.73 4.71
C ILE A 137 -14.09 29.73 3.92
N ALA A 138 -13.94 30.60 2.92
CA ALA A 138 -12.79 30.60 2.01
C ALA A 138 -11.43 30.69 2.75
N ASP A 139 -11.35 31.51 3.80
CA ASP A 139 -10.14 31.68 4.61
C ASP A 139 -9.82 30.43 5.45
N PHE A 140 -10.84 29.76 5.97
CA PHE A 140 -10.67 28.47 6.65
C PHE A 140 -10.19 27.39 5.69
N ARG A 141 -10.75 27.33 4.47
CA ARG A 141 -10.29 26.41 3.43
C ARG A 141 -8.82 26.67 3.05
N ALA A 142 -8.46 27.92 2.79
CA ALA A 142 -7.07 28.29 2.49
C ALA A 142 -6.12 27.89 3.64
N SER A 143 -6.53 28.14 4.88
CA SER A 143 -5.76 27.78 6.08
C SER A 143 -5.62 26.27 6.25
N LEU A 144 -6.70 25.50 6.05
CA LEU A 144 -6.69 24.05 6.15
C LEU A 144 -5.72 23.45 5.13
N LEU A 145 -5.82 23.88 3.86
CA LEU A 145 -4.91 23.45 2.79
C LEU A 145 -3.44 23.72 3.15
N LEU A 146 -3.15 24.91 3.68
CA LEU A 146 -1.81 25.29 4.08
C LEU A 146 -1.27 24.42 5.22
N LYS A 147 -2.09 24.17 6.25
CA LYS A 147 -1.69 23.35 7.40
C LYS A 147 -1.54 21.87 7.04
N GLN A 148 -2.41 21.32 6.19
CA GLN A 148 -2.24 19.97 5.63
C GLN A 148 -0.93 19.86 4.83
N ARG A 149 -0.60 20.87 4.02
CA ARG A 149 0.70 20.93 3.33
C ARG A 149 1.87 20.97 4.31
N GLN A 150 1.77 21.78 5.36
CA GLN A 150 2.78 21.83 6.43
C GLN A 150 2.94 20.45 7.10
N ARG A 151 1.85 19.76 7.43
CA ARG A 151 1.86 18.39 8.00
C ARG A 151 2.62 17.41 7.11
N ARG A 152 2.33 17.40 5.81
CA ARG A 152 3.01 16.52 4.85
C ARG A 152 4.52 16.78 4.83
N LEU A 153 4.94 18.05 4.83
CA LEU A 153 6.35 18.45 4.84
C LEU A 153 7.05 18.04 6.13
N VAL A 154 6.46 18.33 7.30
CA VAL A 154 7.02 17.94 8.61
C VAL A 154 7.14 16.42 8.69
N SER A 155 6.12 15.69 8.24
CA SER A 155 6.13 14.22 8.19
C SER A 155 7.22 13.67 7.27
N GLU A 156 7.43 14.28 6.10
CA GLU A 156 8.49 13.91 5.16
C GLU A 156 9.88 14.05 5.81
N VAL A 157 10.12 15.18 6.49
CA VAL A 157 11.39 15.42 7.20
C VAL A 157 11.54 14.45 8.38
N LEU A 158 10.50 14.27 9.20
CA LEU A 158 10.50 13.39 10.35
C LEU A 158 10.86 11.94 9.97
N ARG A 159 10.32 11.41 8.86
CA ARG A 159 10.66 10.05 8.38
C ARG A 159 12.15 9.89 8.02
N ARG A 160 12.83 10.97 7.63
CA ARG A 160 14.27 10.93 7.30
C ARG A 160 15.15 11.14 8.53
N THR A 161 14.60 11.68 9.60
CA THR A 161 15.32 11.93 10.85
C THR A 161 15.47 10.60 11.61
N SER A 162 16.71 10.25 11.96
CA SER A 162 17.01 9.04 12.75
C SER A 162 16.35 9.10 14.12
N LYS A 163 15.76 7.99 14.56
CA LYS A 163 15.25 7.82 15.93
C LYS A 163 16.38 7.60 16.93
N THR A 164 17.51 7.04 16.50
CA THR A 164 18.67 6.77 17.34
C THR A 164 19.72 7.88 17.20
N PRO A 165 20.27 8.41 18.31
CA PRO A 165 21.28 9.45 18.27
C PRO A 165 22.57 8.95 17.62
N ARG A 166 23.11 9.72 16.66
CA ARG A 166 24.53 9.62 16.28
C ARG A 166 25.29 10.69 17.07
N GLY A 167 25.58 10.39 18.34
CA GLY A 167 26.26 11.31 19.25
C GLY A 167 25.45 11.66 20.50
N LEU A 168 26.14 12.13 21.53
CA LEU A 168 25.67 12.11 22.93
C LEU A 168 24.77 13.29 23.35
N LEU A 169 24.68 14.38 22.59
CA LEU A 169 23.99 15.60 23.06
C LEU A 169 22.98 16.28 22.10
N ASP A 170 22.99 16.05 20.79
CA ASP A 170 22.36 17.01 19.84
C ASP A 170 21.19 16.47 18.98
N MET A 171 20.94 15.16 18.98
CA MET A 171 19.95 14.53 18.06
C MET A 171 18.69 14.00 18.73
N GLN A 172 18.67 13.91 20.06
CA GLN A 172 17.45 13.55 20.80
C GLN A 172 16.42 14.71 20.77
N THR A 173 16.88 15.94 20.51
CA THR A 173 16.05 17.15 20.37
C THR A 173 15.33 17.19 19.03
N ARG A 174 16.04 17.08 17.88
CA ARG A 174 15.44 17.36 16.57
C ARG A 174 14.29 16.42 16.17
N TYR A 175 14.39 15.13 16.48
CA TYR A 175 13.30 14.20 16.20
C TYR A 175 12.05 14.53 17.03
N GLU A 176 12.24 14.79 18.32
CA GLU A 176 11.14 15.14 19.22
C GLU A 176 10.57 16.54 18.90
N GLU A 177 11.40 17.52 18.54
CA GLU A 177 10.97 18.84 18.05
C GLU A 177 10.09 18.71 16.80
N LEU A 178 10.47 17.89 15.83
CA LEU A 178 9.68 17.67 14.62
C LEU A 178 8.36 16.95 14.93
N LYS A 179 8.36 16.06 15.92
CA LYS A 179 7.17 15.35 16.38
C LYS A 179 6.23 16.27 17.14
N GLU A 180 6.76 17.16 17.98
CA GLU A 180 6.00 18.20 18.66
C GLU A 180 5.39 19.17 17.65
N LEU A 181 6.20 19.64 16.68
CA LEU A 181 5.72 20.50 15.59
C LEU A 181 4.61 19.82 14.78
N LEU A 182 4.74 18.52 14.50
CA LEU A 182 3.68 17.74 13.84
C LEU A 182 2.39 17.72 14.67
N GLY A 183 2.51 17.57 16.00
CA GLY A 183 1.39 17.67 16.94
C GLY A 183 0.72 19.04 16.88
N GLN A 184 1.49 20.12 17.01
CA GLN A 184 0.99 21.49 16.92
C GLN A 184 0.29 21.79 15.58
N VAL A 185 0.82 21.25 14.47
CA VAL A 185 0.15 21.39 13.16
C VAL A 185 -1.19 20.67 13.14
N ASN A 186 -1.27 19.45 13.69
CA ASN A 186 -2.53 18.71 13.78
C ASN A 186 -3.56 19.43 14.68
N ASP A 187 -3.13 19.99 15.81
CA ASP A 187 -4.02 20.74 16.70
C ASP A 187 -4.57 21.99 15.98
N ASN A 188 -3.74 22.68 15.22
CA ASN A 188 -4.16 23.81 14.39
C ASN A 188 -5.14 23.39 13.29
N ILE A 189 -4.92 22.24 12.64
CA ILE A 189 -5.87 21.68 11.67
C ILE A 189 -7.23 21.47 12.34
N GLN A 190 -7.26 20.88 13.54
CA GLN A 190 -8.52 20.66 14.24
C GLN A 190 -9.22 21.95 14.65
N ARG A 191 -8.46 22.98 15.05
CA ARG A 191 -9.01 24.32 15.33
C ARG A 191 -9.67 24.93 14.08
N ILE A 192 -9.00 24.85 12.93
CA ILE A 192 -9.52 25.32 11.64
C ILE A 192 -10.79 24.57 11.24
N ILE A 193 -10.78 23.24 11.34
CA ILE A 193 -11.96 22.40 11.04
C ILE A 193 -13.14 22.79 11.92
N ASN A 194 -12.88 23.09 13.19
CA ASN A 194 -13.88 23.56 14.15
C ASN A 194 -14.22 25.05 14.03
N LEU A 195 -13.72 25.73 12.98
CA LEU A 195 -13.99 27.13 12.68
C LEU A 195 -13.59 28.08 13.82
N LEU A 196 -12.54 27.73 14.56
CA LEU A 196 -12.02 28.56 15.64
C LEU A 196 -10.99 29.54 15.07
N GLU A 197 -11.18 30.83 15.33
CA GLU A 197 -10.18 31.85 15.02
C GLU A 197 -8.94 31.67 15.91
N ASP A 198 -7.76 31.78 15.30
CA ASP A 198 -6.52 31.91 16.06
C ASP A 198 -6.49 33.30 16.69
N LYS A 199 -6.65 33.33 18.03
CA LYS A 199 -6.34 34.52 18.82
C LYS A 199 -4.83 34.73 18.73
N GLY A 200 -4.42 35.63 17.83
CA GLY A 200 -3.06 36.15 17.75
C GLY A 200 -2.61 36.82 19.04
#